data_AF-A0A7I8DBF7-F1
#
_entry.id   AF-A0A7I8DBF7-F1
#
_cell.length_a   1.000
_cell.length_b   1.000
_cell.length_c   1.000
_cell.angle_alpha   90.00
_cell.angle_beta   90.00
_cell.angle_gamma   90.00
#
_symmetry.space_group_name_H-M   'P 1'
#
loop_
_entity.id
_entity.type
_entity.pdbx_description
1 polymer ?
#
loop_
_entity_poly.entity_id
_entity_poly.type
_entity_poly.pdbx_seq_one_letter_code
_entity_poly.pdbx_strand_id
1 'polypeptide(L)' 'MDRNQFEHLGNQLRDLGHRRRELAEEIFNEVREGDAISSRSLYQKLSSVSEQAITLMNKQKEMLDQELNQLT' A
#
# COMPACT_ATOMS: atom_id res chain seq x y z
N MET A 1 11.63 4.33 21.41
CA MET A 1 10.81 4.44 20.21
C MET A 1 9.34 4.56 20.59
N ASP A 2 8.53 5.31 19.85
CA ASP A 2 7.09 5.39 20.13
C ASP A 2 6.36 4.23 19.45
N ARG A 3 5.94 3.23 20.23
CA ARG A 3 5.11 2.10 19.80
C ARG A 3 3.88 2.55 18.99
N ASN A 4 3.35 3.73 19.30
CA ASN A 4 2.21 4.30 18.60
C ASN A 4 2.53 4.64 17.13
N GLN A 5 3.79 4.99 16.80
CA GLN A 5 4.20 5.27 15.43
C GLN A 5 4.22 4.01 14.57
N PHE A 6 4.72 2.88 15.09
CA PHE A 6 4.67 1.60 14.39
C PHE A 6 3.25 1.09 14.23
N GLU A 7 2.42 1.23 15.26
CA GLU A 7 1.01 0.84 15.20
C GLU A 7 0.24 1.68 14.15
N HIS A 8 0.48 2.99 14.13
CA HIS A 8 -0.10 3.88 13.14
C HIS A 8 0.32 3.51 11.71
N LEU A 9 1.62 3.25 11.50
CA LEU A 9 2.13 2.83 10.19
C LEU A 9 1.53 1.47 9.78
N GLY A 10 1.42 0.52 10.71
CA GLY A 10 0.77 -0.77 10.48
C GLY A 10 -0.71 -0.65 10.11
N ASN A 11 -1.45 0.29 10.73
CA ASN A 11 -2.83 0.60 10.34
C ASN A 11 -2.89 1.13 8.90
N GLN A 12 -2.03 2.11 8.55
CA GLN A 12 -1.99 2.65 7.19
C GLN A 12 -1.67 1.58 6.12
N LEU A 13 -0.73 0.68 6.42
CA LEU A 13 -0.40 -0.44 5.51
C LEU A 13 -1.59 -1.39 5.32
N ARG A 14 -2.34 -1.68 6.38
CA ARG A 14 -3.56 -2.51 6.28
C ARG A 14 -4.62 -1.83 5.42
N ASP A 15 -4.86 -0.54 5.61
CA ASP A 15 -5.82 0.22 4.82
C ASP A 15 -5.46 0.25 3.33
N LEU A 16 -4.19 0.48 3.01
CA LEU A 16 -3.70 0.39 1.62
C LEU A 16 -3.84 -1.03 1.05
N GLY A 17 -3.61 -2.06 1.87
CA GLY A 17 -3.82 -3.45 1.49
C GLY A 17 -5.28 -3.76 1.11
N HIS A 18 -6.23 -3.27 1.92
CA HIS A 18 -7.65 -3.36 1.60
C HIS A 18 -7.98 -2.63 0.30
N ARG A 19 -7.51 -1.40 0.14
CA ARG A 19 -7.78 -0.60 -1.06
C ARG A 19 -7.18 -1.22 -2.33
N ARG A 20 -5.99 -1.79 -2.23
CA ARG A 20 -5.34 -2.50 -3.34
C ARG A 20 -6.17 -3.70 -3.78
N ARG A 21 -6.74 -4.45 -2.82
CA ARG A 21 -7.60 -5.59 -3.10
C ARG A 21 -8.88 -5.18 -3.83
N GLU A 22 -9.56 -4.15 -3.33
CA GLU A 22 -10.77 -3.60 -3.97
C GLU A 22 -10.49 -3.22 -5.43
N LEU A 23 -9.40 -2.48 -5.69
CA LEU A 23 -9.02 -2.07 -7.04
C LEU A 23 -8.72 -3.27 -7.96
N ALA A 24 -8.10 -4.33 -7.43
CA ALA A 24 -7.86 -5.54 -8.21
C ALA A 24 -9.16 -6.27 -8.57
N GLU A 25 -10.13 -6.29 -7.66
CA GLU A 25 -11.47 -6.85 -7.89
C GLU A 25 -12.26 -6.01 -8.91
N GLU A 26 -12.20 -4.68 -8.82
CA GLU A 26 -12.80 -3.76 -9.80
C GLU A 26 -12.21 -3.97 -11.20
N ILE A 27 -10.87 -4.04 -11.32
CA ILE A 27 -10.18 -4.30 -12.60
C ILE A 27 -10.61 -5.64 -13.19
N PHE A 28 -10.70 -6.69 -12.36
CA PHE A 28 -11.11 -8.01 -12.83
C PHE A 28 -12.53 -7.99 -13.40
N ASN A 29 -13.45 -7.24 -12.77
CA ASN A 29 -14.83 -7.11 -13.24
C ASN A 29 -14.91 -6.28 -14.53
N GLU A 30 -14.21 -5.15 -14.62
CA GLU A 30 -14.21 -4.31 -15.83
C GLU A 30 -13.64 -5.04 -17.06
N VAL A 31 -12.55 -5.80 -16.88
CA VAL A 31 -11.97 -6.61 -17.97
C VAL A 31 -12.96 -7.67 -18.47
N ARG A 32 -13.83 -8.19 -17.59
CA ARG A 32 -14.88 -9.13 -17.99
C ARG A 32 -16.03 -8.44 -18.74
N GLU A 33 -16.31 -7.19 -18.43
CA GLU A 33 -17.41 -6.41 -19.02
C GLU A 33 -17.02 -5.71 -20.34
N GLY A 34 -15.71 -5.59 -20.63
CA GLY A 34 -15.20 -5.18 -21.94
C GLY A 34 -15.06 -3.67 -22.16
N ASP A 35 -15.11 -2.85 -21.10
CA ASP A 35 -14.90 -1.41 -21.20
C ASP A 35 -13.42 -1.04 -21.00
N ALA A 36 -12.74 -0.74 -22.09
CA ALA A 36 -11.31 -0.45 -22.11
C ALA A 36 -10.94 0.94 -21.57
N ILE A 37 -11.90 1.88 -21.49
CA ILE A 37 -11.61 3.28 -21.11
C ILE A 37 -11.53 3.44 -19.59
N SER A 38 -12.38 2.74 -18.83
CA SER A 38 -12.38 2.75 -17.37
C SER A 38 -11.15 2.03 -16.78
N SER A 39 -10.68 0.98 -17.48
CA SER A 39 -9.56 0.12 -17.04
C SER A 39 -8.27 0.91 -16.79
N ARG A 40 -7.94 1.90 -17.63
CA ARG A 40 -6.71 2.69 -17.49
C ARG A 40 -6.68 3.50 -16.18
N SER A 41 -7.81 4.06 -15.78
CA SER A 41 -7.91 4.81 -14.52
C SER A 41 -7.73 3.89 -13.32
N LEU A 42 -8.32 2.69 -13.35
CA LEU A 42 -8.15 1.70 -12.29
C LEU A 42 -6.70 1.25 -12.13
N TYR A 43 -6.00 0.96 -13.23
CA TYR A 43 -4.58 0.62 -13.18
C TYR A 43 -3.71 1.76 -12.62
N GLN A 44 -4.02 3.01 -12.97
CA GLN A 44 -3.33 4.17 -12.38
C GLN A 44 -3.55 4.28 -10.87
N LYS A 45 -4.80 4.08 -10.41
CA LYS A 45 -5.12 4.04 -8.97
C LYS A 45 -4.38 2.90 -8.26
N LEU A 46 -4.35 1.71 -8.87
CA LEU A 46 -3.65 0.54 -8.33
C LEU A 46 -2.14 0.79 -8.21
N SER A 47 -1.52 1.42 -9.22
CA SER A 47 -0.11 1.82 -9.17
C SER A 47 0.15 2.78 -8.01
N SER A 48 -0.67 3.83 -7.89
CA SER A 48 -0.51 4.83 -6.82
C SER A 48 -0.65 4.24 -5.42
N VAL A 49 -1.64 3.36 -5.18
CA VAL A 49 -1.79 2.66 -3.90
C VAL A 49 -0.57 1.77 -3.61
N SER A 50 -0.04 1.11 -4.64
CA SER A 50 1.14 0.26 -4.50
C SER A 50 2.40 1.07 -4.16
N GLU A 51 2.61 2.22 -4.82
CA GLU A 51 3.71 3.15 -4.52
C GLU A 51 3.63 3.68 -3.10
N GLN A 52 2.43 4.11 -2.65
CA GLN A 52 2.22 4.56 -1.28
C GLN A 52 2.57 3.47 -0.26
N ALA A 53 2.17 2.22 -0.52
CA ALA A 53 2.49 1.10 0.35
C ALA A 53 4.00 0.83 0.40
N ILE A 54 4.70 0.91 -0.73
CA ILE A 54 6.17 0.77 -0.81
C ILE A 54 6.85 1.87 0.00
N THR A 55 6.42 3.12 -0.14
CA THR A 55 6.97 4.24 0.66
C THR A 55 6.81 4.00 2.16
N LEU A 56 5.64 3.53 2.60
CA LEU A 56 5.41 3.23 4.02
C LEU A 56 6.23 2.03 4.51
N MET A 57 6.38 0.99 3.70
CA MET A 57 7.24 -0.15 4.04
C MET A 57 8.71 0.26 4.16
N ASN A 58 9.20 1.14 3.27
CA ASN A 58 10.56 1.68 3.38
C ASN A 58 10.74 2.49 4.66
N LYS A 59 9.76 3.35 5.01
CA LYS A 59 9.79 4.09 6.27
C LYS A 59 9.78 3.16 7.49
N GLN A 60 8.98 2.09 7.46
CA GLN A 60 8.97 1.09 8.52
C GLN A 60 10.32 0.40 8.67
N LYS A 61 10.96 0.06 7.54
CA LYS A 61 12.28 -0.54 7.52
C LYS A 61 13.33 0.41 8.10
N GLU A 62 13.36 1.67 7.68
CA GLU A 62 14.29 2.68 8.20
C GLU A 62 14.17 2.82 9.73
N MET A 63 12.94 2.82 10.24
CA MET A 63 12.67 2.85 11.68
C MET A 63 13.23 1.63 12.40
N LEU A 64 13.06 0.43 11.86
CA LEU A 64 13.60 -0.81 12.44
C LEU A 64 15.13 -0.85 12.36
N ASP A 65 15.72 -0.43 11.25
CA ASP A 65 17.18 -0.38 11.06
C ASP A 65 17.82 0.59 12.07
N GLN A 66 17.18 1.74 12.35
CA GLN A 66 17.61 2.67 13.38
C GLN A 66 17.56 2.07 14.79
N GLU A 67 16.53 1.29 15.13
CA GLU A 67 16.45 0.60 16.43
C GLU A 67 17.54 -0.47 16.57
N LEU A 68 17.76 -1.28 15.54
CA LEU A 68 18.78 -2.32 15.56
C LEU A 68 20.17 -1.73 15.75
N ASN A 69 20.49 -0.62 15.07
CA ASN A 69 21.76 0.09 15.21
C ASN A 69 21.95 0.74 16.60
N GLN A 70 20.87 1.01 17.34
CA GLN A 70 20.96 1.50 18.72
C GLN A 70 21.19 0.38 19.75
N LEU A 71 20.95 -0.87 19.36
CA LEU A 71 21.09 -2.06 20.21
C LEU A 71 22.45 -2.76 20.07
N THR A 72 23.25 -2.39 19.07
CA THR A 72 24.60 -2.89 18.76
C THR A 72 25.66 -1.83 19.03
#